data_AF-A0A950P0C2-F1
#
_entry.id   AF-A0A950P0C2-F1
#
_cell.length_a   1.000
_cell.length_b   1.000
_cell.length_c   1.000
_cell.angle_alpha   90.00
_cell.angle_beta   90.00
_cell.angle_gamma   90.00
#
_symmetry.space_group_name_H-M   'P 1'
#
loop_
_entity.id
_entity.type
_entity.pdbx_description
1 polymer ?
#
loop_
_entity_poly.entity_id
_entity_poly.type
_entity_poly.pdbx_seq_one_letter_code
_entity_poly.pdbx_strand_id
1 'polypeptide(L)'
;MSIHRVLLIAVTVLVAGCGSTVHTTSASIPPPAALTRWPNAADYGTIKTAVAARNDALFRQTDWRHRSFLATLALRTLLTVRVGPGSCASYVVVLYTTLQSLRDAYAGEDWRPLVQFVHHQPTLESACQRPSSQLTA
;
A
#
# COMPACT_ATOMS: atom_id res chain seq x y z
N MET A 1 -52.85 21.57 4.39
CA MET A 1 -52.70 22.69 5.35
C MET A 1 -51.41 22.39 6.12
N SER A 2 -50.26 22.96 5.74
CA SER A 2 -49.72 24.24 6.26
C SER A 2 -49.74 24.25 7.80
N ILE A 3 -48.65 24.45 8.55
CA ILE A 3 -47.55 25.39 8.32
C ILE A 3 -46.50 25.25 9.46
N HIS A 4 -45.23 25.52 9.13
CA HIS A 4 -44.13 26.00 10.01
C HIS A 4 -43.52 25.07 11.06
N ARG A 5 -42.23 24.72 10.88
CA ARG A 5 -41.14 25.15 11.80
C ARG A 5 -39.82 25.27 11.01
N VAL A 6 -39.54 26.46 10.50
CA VAL A 6 -38.21 26.85 10.03
C VAL A 6 -37.38 27.15 11.28
N LEU A 7 -36.40 26.29 11.59
CA LEU A 7 -35.44 26.54 12.67
C LEU A 7 -34.23 27.26 12.07
N LEU A 8 -34.18 28.58 12.25
CA LEU A 8 -33.02 29.43 12.00
C LEU A 8 -31.93 29.10 13.02
N ILE A 9 -30.80 28.57 12.56
CA ILE A 9 -29.58 28.45 13.39
C ILE A 9 -28.77 29.72 13.15
N ALA A 10 -28.84 30.64 14.12
CA ALA A 10 -28.02 31.85 14.15
C ALA A 10 -26.56 31.46 14.48
N VAL A 11 -25.65 31.73 13.55
CA VAL A 11 -24.21 31.56 13.76
C VAL A 11 -23.68 32.84 14.39
N THR A 12 -23.47 32.82 15.71
CA THR A 12 -22.71 33.87 16.41
C THR A 12 -21.22 33.56 16.34
N VAL A 13 -20.50 34.24 15.45
CA VAL A 13 -19.03 34.23 15.42
C VAL A 13 -18.53 35.22 16.48
N LEU A 14 -18.22 34.70 17.67
CA LEU A 14 -17.49 35.43 18.70
C LEU A 14 -15.99 35.31 18.41
N VAL A 15 -15.43 36.29 17.71
CA VAL A 15 -13.98 36.50 17.60
C VAL A 15 -13.51 37.17 18.89
N ALA A 16 -13.29 36.38 19.93
CA ALA A 16 -12.56 36.83 21.12
C ALA A 16 -11.09 36.47 20.93
N GLY A 17 -10.31 37.49 20.54
CA GLY A 17 -8.87 37.41 20.46
C GLY A 17 -8.26 37.13 21.83
N CYS A 18 -7.61 35.98 21.95
CA CYS A 18 -6.54 35.78 22.91
C CYS A 18 -5.26 35.68 22.06
N GLY A 19 -4.42 36.70 22.20
CA GLY A 19 -3.15 36.81 21.50
C GLY A 19 -2.19 35.72 21.96
N SER A 20 -2.30 34.54 21.36
CA SER A 20 -1.15 33.67 21.19
C SER A 20 -0.35 34.27 20.06
N THR A 21 0.83 34.81 20.35
CA THR A 21 1.90 34.95 19.36
C THR A 21 2.19 33.57 18.81
N VAL A 22 1.44 33.16 17.79
CA VAL A 22 1.76 32.01 16.97
C VAL A 22 3.03 32.42 16.25
N HIS A 23 4.17 32.03 16.79
CA HIS A 23 5.32 31.79 15.95
C HIS A 23 4.87 30.71 14.97
N THR A 24 4.35 31.15 13.82
CA THR A 24 4.35 30.35 12.60
C THR A 24 5.82 30.24 12.21
N THR A 25 6.56 29.42 12.94
CA THR A 25 7.72 28.74 12.39
C THR A 25 7.11 28.03 11.19
N SER A 26 7.36 28.54 9.98
CA SER A 26 7.14 27.76 8.77
C SER A 26 7.88 26.46 9.00
N ALA A 27 7.14 25.42 9.38
CA ALA A 27 7.65 24.07 9.38
C ALA A 27 7.94 23.81 7.92
N SER A 28 9.19 24.04 7.51
CA SER A 28 9.67 23.69 6.20
C SER A 28 9.40 22.22 6.07
N ILE A 29 8.36 21.86 5.30
CA ILE A 29 8.03 20.48 5.02
C ILE A 29 9.31 19.90 4.40
N PRO A 30 9.96 18.92 5.05
CA PRO A 30 11.16 18.35 4.49
C PRO A 30 10.81 17.81 3.10
N PRO A 31 11.68 18.02 2.10
CA PRO A 31 11.42 17.49 0.77
C PRO A 31 11.17 15.98 0.88
N PRO A 32 10.26 15.42 0.08
CA PRO A 32 10.00 13.99 0.09
C PRO A 32 11.31 13.24 -0.11
N ALA A 33 11.56 12.22 0.71
CA ALA A 33 12.76 11.41 0.62
C ALA A 33 12.92 10.90 -0.82
N ALA A 34 14.13 11.05 -1.37
CA ALA A 34 14.43 10.60 -2.71
C ALA A 34 14.20 9.08 -2.82
N LEU A 35 13.57 8.64 -3.90
CA LEU A 35 13.34 7.23 -4.13
C LEU A 35 14.67 6.51 -4.35
N THR A 36 14.94 5.51 -3.52
CA THR A 36 16.12 4.67 -3.64
C THR A 36 15.80 3.43 -4.47
N ARG A 37 16.76 2.95 -5.27
CA ARG A 37 16.61 1.69 -6.04
C ARG A 37 16.21 0.50 -5.15
N TRP A 38 16.71 0.50 -3.92
CA TRP A 38 16.44 -0.53 -2.92
C TRP A 38 15.45 0.00 -1.88
N PRO A 39 14.48 -0.80 -1.43
CA PRO A 39 13.56 -0.41 -0.37
C PRO A 39 14.32 -0.18 0.94
N ASN A 40 13.82 0.74 1.76
CA ASN A 40 14.24 0.79 3.17
C ASN A 40 13.70 -0.43 3.94
N ALA A 41 14.08 -0.58 5.21
CA ALA A 41 13.68 -1.72 6.02
C ALA A 41 12.14 -1.85 6.20
N ALA A 42 11.43 -0.72 6.34
CA ALA A 42 9.98 -0.71 6.51
C ALA A 42 9.25 -1.11 5.22
N ASP A 43 9.69 -0.58 4.08
CA ASP A 43 9.19 -0.94 2.76
C ASP A 43 9.47 -2.41 2.45
N TYR A 44 10.68 -2.90 2.74
CA TYR A 44 11.03 -4.31 2.56
C TYR A 44 10.12 -5.22 3.40
N GLY A 45 9.87 -4.87 4.67
CA GLY A 45 8.94 -5.60 5.53
C GLY A 45 7.50 -5.59 5.01
N THR A 46 7.06 -4.47 4.43
CA THR A 46 5.74 -4.33 3.81
C THR A 46 5.62 -5.22 2.57
N ILE A 47 6.61 -5.20 1.68
CA ILE A 47 6.66 -6.06 0.49
C ILE A 47 6.65 -7.53 0.92
N LYS A 48 7.45 -7.91 1.91
CA LYS A 48 7.51 -9.27 2.44
C LYS A 48 6.15 -9.76 2.95
N THR A 49 5.45 -8.91 3.71
CA THR A 49 4.09 -9.20 4.19
C THR A 49 3.11 -9.39 3.03
N ALA A 50 3.17 -8.52 2.01
CA ALA A 50 2.31 -8.64 0.84
C ALA A 50 2.60 -9.92 0.02
N VAL A 51 3.88 -10.31 -0.12
CA VAL A 51 4.27 -11.59 -0.74
C VAL A 51 3.71 -12.78 0.04
N ALA A 52 3.80 -12.74 1.38
CA ALA A 52 3.25 -13.80 2.23
C ALA A 52 1.73 -13.91 2.07
N ALA A 53 1.01 -12.79 2.08
CA ALA A 53 -0.44 -12.76 1.86
C ALA A 53 -0.84 -13.27 0.47
N ARG A 54 -0.12 -12.89 -0.58
CA ARG A 54 -0.30 -13.43 -1.94
C ARG A 54 -0.16 -14.95 -1.94
N ASN A 55 0.90 -15.46 -1.32
CA ASN A 55 1.18 -16.89 -1.28
C ASN A 55 0.11 -17.65 -0.47
N ASP A 56 -0.35 -17.10 0.65
CA ASP A 56 -1.44 -17.68 1.43
C ASP A 56 -2.73 -17.75 0.60
N ALA A 57 -3.11 -16.65 -0.05
CA ALA A 57 -4.26 -16.59 -0.94
C ALA A 57 -4.16 -17.60 -2.10
N LEU A 58 -3.01 -17.70 -2.78
CA LEU A 58 -2.87 -18.60 -3.93
C LEU A 58 -2.81 -20.07 -3.56
N PHE A 59 -2.04 -20.41 -2.52
CA PHE A 59 -1.62 -21.79 -2.27
C PHE A 59 -2.34 -22.45 -1.09
N ARG A 60 -2.93 -21.67 -0.18
CA ARG A 60 -3.57 -22.20 1.04
C ARG A 60 -5.07 -22.00 1.06
N GLN A 61 -5.57 -20.90 0.47
CA GLN A 61 -6.99 -20.63 0.46
C GLN A 61 -7.68 -21.33 -0.71
N THR A 62 -8.75 -22.09 -0.43
CA THR A 62 -9.60 -22.71 -1.47
C THR A 62 -10.82 -21.86 -1.81
N ASP A 63 -11.28 -21.02 -0.88
CA ASP A 63 -12.43 -20.13 -1.07
C ASP A 63 -12.01 -18.80 -1.69
N TRP A 64 -12.66 -18.41 -2.78
CA TRP A 64 -12.45 -17.16 -3.50
C TRP A 64 -12.64 -15.94 -2.59
N ARG A 65 -13.57 -15.98 -1.62
CA ARG A 65 -13.81 -14.85 -0.71
C ARG A 65 -12.60 -14.56 0.17
N HIS A 66 -11.98 -15.63 0.67
CA HIS A 66 -10.79 -15.53 1.50
C HIS A 66 -9.59 -15.03 0.68
N ARG A 67 -9.46 -15.48 -0.58
CA ARG A 67 -8.47 -14.96 -1.54
C ARG A 67 -8.63 -13.46 -1.74
N SER A 68 -9.85 -13.01 -2.08
CA SER A 68 -10.17 -11.60 -2.29
C SER A 68 -9.89 -10.76 -1.05
N PHE A 69 -10.26 -11.25 0.13
CA PHE A 69 -10.05 -10.54 1.38
C PHE A 69 -8.57 -10.33 1.70
N LEU A 70 -7.77 -11.40 1.67
CA LEU A 70 -6.32 -11.32 1.92
C LEU A 70 -5.63 -10.40 0.91
N ALA A 71 -6.00 -10.51 -0.36
CA ALA A 71 -5.44 -9.68 -1.42
C ALA A 71 -5.81 -8.20 -1.26
N THR A 72 -7.04 -7.89 -0.83
CA THR A 72 -7.47 -6.52 -0.50
C THR A 72 -6.61 -5.91 0.61
N LEU A 73 -6.37 -6.67 1.69
CA LEU A 73 -5.54 -6.22 2.79
C LEU A 73 -4.09 -5.99 2.34
N ALA A 74 -3.53 -6.93 1.57
CA ALA A 74 -2.18 -6.83 1.05
C ALA A 74 -1.99 -5.67 0.06
N LEU A 75 -2.99 -5.36 -0.77
CA LEU A 75 -2.93 -4.21 -1.67
C LEU A 75 -2.87 -2.90 -0.88
N ARG A 76 -3.71 -2.75 0.15
CA ARG A 76 -3.73 -1.53 0.97
C ARG A 76 -2.39 -1.27 1.65
N THR A 77 -1.70 -2.31 2.09
CA THR A 77 -0.36 -2.15 2.67
C THR A 77 0.69 -1.88 1.59
N LEU A 78 0.61 -2.53 0.43
CA LEU A 78 1.58 -2.35 -0.65
C LEU A 78 1.59 -0.92 -1.22
N LEU A 79 0.45 -0.19 -1.16
CA LEU A 79 0.35 1.19 -1.62
C LEU A 79 1.24 2.19 -0.84
N THR A 80 1.75 1.82 0.34
CA THR A 80 2.65 2.68 1.10
C THR A 80 4.11 2.54 0.67
N VAL A 81 4.44 1.52 -0.12
CA VAL A 81 5.81 1.18 -0.51
C VAL A 81 6.38 2.21 -1.48
N ARG A 82 7.56 2.72 -1.15
CA ARG A 82 8.30 3.66 -2.01
C ARG A 82 9.61 3.05 -2.49
N VAL A 83 9.67 2.71 -3.77
CA VAL A 83 10.87 2.18 -4.42
C VAL A 83 11.17 2.96 -5.69
N GLY A 84 12.44 3.27 -5.90
CA GLY A 84 12.93 3.87 -7.13
C GLY A 84 13.03 2.85 -8.27
N PRO A 85 13.25 3.30 -9.51
CA PRO A 85 13.34 2.43 -10.68
C PRO A 85 14.40 1.33 -10.53
N GLY A 86 14.04 0.09 -10.93
CA GLY A 86 14.93 -1.07 -10.87
C GLY A 86 14.18 -2.40 -10.79
N SER A 87 14.91 -3.49 -10.52
CA SER A 87 14.36 -4.84 -10.36
C SER A 87 13.29 -4.93 -9.28
N CYS A 88 13.49 -4.25 -8.16
CA CYS A 88 12.52 -4.25 -7.07
C CYS A 88 11.22 -3.55 -7.45
N ALA A 89 11.28 -2.43 -8.18
CA ALA A 89 10.08 -1.76 -8.66
C ALA A 89 9.27 -2.66 -9.61
N SER A 90 9.93 -3.33 -10.57
CA SER A 90 9.27 -4.30 -11.46
C SER A 90 8.64 -5.46 -10.67
N TYR A 91 9.34 -5.96 -9.64
CA TYR A 91 8.81 -6.99 -8.76
C TYR A 91 7.56 -6.53 -8.00
N VAL A 92 7.59 -5.32 -7.43
CA VAL A 92 6.44 -4.73 -6.72
C VAL A 92 5.25 -4.53 -7.65
N VAL A 93 5.48 -4.11 -8.90
CA VAL A 93 4.41 -4.00 -9.92
C VAL A 93 3.79 -5.37 -10.18
N VAL A 94 4.60 -6.41 -10.37
CA VAL A 94 4.10 -7.78 -10.59
C VAL A 94 3.35 -8.31 -9.36
N LEU A 95 3.82 -7.99 -8.15
CA LEU A 95 3.13 -8.32 -6.91
C LEU A 95 1.78 -7.60 -6.83
N TYR A 96 1.74 -6.31 -7.15
CA TYR A 96 0.51 -5.51 -7.19
C TYR A 96 -0.51 -6.09 -8.17
N THR A 97 -0.11 -6.40 -9.40
CA THR A 97 -1.02 -6.97 -10.41
C THR A 97 -1.53 -8.35 -10.00
N THR A 98 -0.67 -9.19 -9.43
CA THR A 98 -1.08 -10.51 -8.92
C THR A 98 -2.10 -10.38 -7.79
N LEU A 99 -1.88 -9.45 -6.86
CA LEU A 99 -2.82 -9.18 -5.79
C LEU A 99 -4.12 -8.56 -6.31
N GLN A 100 -4.07 -7.76 -7.38
CA GLN A 100 -5.28 -7.23 -8.01
C GLN A 100 -6.14 -8.34 -8.62
N SER A 101 -5.53 -9.30 -9.31
CA SER A 101 -6.24 -10.49 -9.80
C SER A 101 -6.88 -11.28 -8.66
N LEU A 102 -6.15 -11.49 -7.55
CA LEU A 102 -6.69 -12.19 -6.39
C LEU A 102 -7.80 -11.41 -5.69
N ARG A 103 -7.73 -10.08 -5.66
CA ARG A 103 -8.79 -9.22 -5.10
C ARG A 103 -10.09 -9.43 -5.87
N ASP A 104 -9.99 -9.47 -7.19
CA ASP A 104 -11.12 -9.59 -8.11
C ASP A 104 -11.58 -11.06 -8.30
N ALA A 105 -11.05 -11.98 -7.47
CA ALA A 105 -11.38 -13.40 -7.48
C ALA A 105 -12.90 -13.66 -7.40
N TYR A 106 -13.35 -14.67 -8.14
CA TYR A 106 -14.75 -15.11 -8.12
C TYR A 106 -14.89 -16.64 -8.07
N ALA A 107 -16.12 -17.11 -7.84
CA ALA A 107 -16.41 -18.54 -7.73
C ALA A 107 -16.18 -19.26 -9.06
N GLY A 108 -15.39 -20.34 -9.03
CA GLY A 108 -15.12 -21.19 -10.20
C GLY A 108 -13.99 -20.72 -11.10
N GLU A 109 -13.26 -19.67 -10.73
CA GLU A 109 -12.09 -19.18 -11.47
C GLU A 109 -10.92 -20.19 -11.46
N ASP A 110 -10.23 -20.32 -12.60
CA ASP A 110 -9.06 -21.16 -12.73
C ASP A 110 -7.77 -20.40 -12.38
N TRP A 111 -7.18 -20.74 -11.24
CA TRP A 111 -5.98 -20.09 -10.71
C TRP A 111 -4.67 -20.74 -11.14
N ARG A 112 -4.71 -21.89 -11.83
CA ARG A 112 -3.49 -22.62 -12.23
C ARG A 112 -2.53 -21.76 -13.06
N PRO A 113 -2.99 -20.93 -14.03
CA PRO A 113 -2.10 -20.06 -14.78
C PRO A 113 -1.39 -19.04 -13.90
N LEU A 114 -2.11 -18.45 -12.92
CA LEU A 114 -1.53 -17.48 -12.01
C LEU A 114 -0.52 -18.12 -11.05
N VAL A 115 -0.83 -19.31 -10.55
CA VAL A 115 0.09 -20.14 -9.77
C VAL A 115 1.37 -20.43 -10.55
N GLN A 116 1.24 -20.88 -11.80
CA GLN A 116 2.39 -21.16 -12.66
C GLN A 116 3.22 -19.89 -12.91
N PHE A 117 2.59 -18.77 -13.20
CA PHE A 117 3.27 -17.48 -13.36
C PHE A 117 4.07 -17.10 -12.11
N VAL A 118 3.46 -17.19 -10.92
CA VAL A 118 4.12 -16.86 -9.65
C VAL A 118 5.31 -17.78 -9.36
N HIS A 119 5.24 -19.06 -9.71
CA HIS A 119 6.37 -19.98 -9.54
C HIS A 119 7.61 -19.61 -10.36
N HIS A 120 7.44 -18.92 -11.49
CA HIS A 120 8.55 -18.50 -12.36
C HIS A 120 9.07 -17.10 -12.03
N GLN A 121 8.52 -16.43 -11.01
CA GLN A 121 9.00 -15.12 -10.60
C GLN A 121 10.30 -15.21 -9.80
N PRO A 122 11.16 -14.17 -9.86
CA PRO A 122 12.30 -14.08 -8.95
C PRO A 122 11.83 -14.05 -7.48
N THR A 123 12.72 -14.38 -6.55
CA THR A 123 12.44 -14.23 -5.13
C THR A 123 12.48 -12.75 -4.73
N LEU A 124 11.87 -12.43 -3.58
CA LEU A 124 11.94 -11.08 -3.04
C LEU A 124 13.40 -10.66 -2.79
N GLU A 125 14.19 -11.55 -2.24
CA GLU A 125 15.60 -11.33 -1.93
C GLU A 125 16.40 -11.00 -3.20
N SER A 126 16.22 -11.77 -4.27
CA SER A 126 16.96 -11.53 -5.51
C SER A 126 16.53 -10.25 -6.23
N ALA A 127 15.28 -9.84 -6.08
CA ALA A 127 14.75 -8.64 -6.74
C ALA A 127 15.01 -7.34 -5.95
N CYS A 128 14.95 -7.39 -4.61
CA CYS A 128 14.85 -6.22 -3.74
C CYS A 128 15.98 -6.06 -2.73
N GLN A 129 16.91 -7.01 -2.61
CA GLN A 129 18.02 -6.89 -1.67
C GLN A 129 19.25 -6.27 -2.34
N ARG A 130 19.90 -5.34 -1.64
CA ARG A 130 21.13 -4.71 -2.12
C ARG A 130 22.26 -5.75 -2.19
N PRO A 131 23.02 -5.83 -3.30
CA PRO A 131 24.20 -6.68 -3.37
C PRO A 131 25.16 -6.34 -2.24
N SER A 132 25.65 -7.35 -1.52
CA SER A 132 26.62 -7.19 -0.44
C SER A 132 27.92 -6.51 -0.90
N SER A 133 28.28 -6.63 -2.17
CA SER A 133 29.40 -5.93 -2.80
C SER A 133 29.27 -4.39 -2.83
N GLN A 134 28.08 -3.83 -2.58
CA GLN A 134 27.83 -2.39 -2.53
C GLN A 134 27.70 -1.82 -1.11
N LEU A 135 27.94 -2.60 -0.06
CA LEU A 135 27.91 -2.14 1.33
C LEU A 135 29.26 -1.66 1.87
N THR A 136 30.35 -1.85 1.12
CA THR A 136 31.73 -1.54 1.53
C THR A 136 32.37 -0.36 0.77
N ALA A 137 31.58 0.41 0.02
CA ALA A 137 32.06 1.60 -0.71
C ALA A 137 31.59 2.89 -0.03
#